data_AF-A0A6N9U848-F1
#
_entry.id   AF-A0A6N9U848-F1
#
_cell.length_a   1.000
_cell.length_b   1.000
_cell.length_c   1.000
_cell.angle_alpha   90.00
_cell.angle_beta   90.00
_cell.angle_gamma   90.00
#
_symmetry.space_group_name_H-M   'P 1'
#
loop_
_entity.id
_entity.type
_entity.pdbx_description
1 polymer ?
#
loop_
_entity_poly.entity_id
_entity_poly.type
_entity_poly.pdbx_seq_one_letter_code
_entity_poly.pdbx_strand_id
1 'polypeptide(L)'
;FGTYKPGLLIDPAAEHAGALHLVDIGLGPELPERPDLEALQYADVAALLPVPSGESDKYRRGVVGVAAGSERYPGAAVLAVA
;
A
#
# COMPACT_ATOMS: atom_id res chain seq x y z
N PHE A 1 3.80 -6.23 -22.47
CA PHE A 1 5.04 -5.58 -22.01
C PHE A 1 4.83 -4.07 -21.90
N GLY A 2 5.79 -3.29 -21.40
CA GLY A 2 5.72 -1.82 -21.23
C GLY A 2 5.11 -1.30 -19.93
N THR A 3 4.08 -1.97 -19.42
CA THR A 3 3.40 -1.66 -18.14
C THR A 3 2.71 -2.92 -17.60
N TYR A 4 2.36 -2.94 -16.31
CA TYR A 4 1.47 -3.95 -15.75
C TYR A 4 0.04 -3.76 -16.28
N LYS A 5 -0.74 -4.85 -16.28
CA LYS A 5 -2.15 -4.83 -16.65
C LYS A 5 -2.94 -5.07 -15.37
N PRO A 6 -4.13 -4.47 -15.17
CA PRO A 6 -4.92 -4.67 -13.96
C PRO A 6 -5.14 -6.15 -13.60
N GLY A 7 -5.38 -7.01 -14.60
CA GLY A 7 -5.55 -8.45 -14.37
C GLY A 7 -4.31 -9.18 -13.82
N LEU A 8 -3.13 -8.55 -13.81
CA LEU A 8 -1.95 -9.10 -13.15
C LEU A 8 -1.91 -8.77 -11.65
N LEU A 9 -2.71 -7.80 -11.19
CA LEU A 9 -2.66 -7.25 -9.83
C LEU A 9 -3.97 -7.40 -9.06
N ILE A 10 -5.06 -7.77 -9.74
CA ILE A 10 -6.41 -7.88 -9.15
C ILE A 10 -6.91 -9.33 -9.26
N ASP A 11 -7.50 -9.82 -8.17
CA ASP A 11 -8.13 -11.14 -8.13
C ASP A 11 -9.35 -11.23 -9.07
N PRO A 12 -9.60 -12.42 -9.67
CA PRO A 12 -8.90 -13.69 -9.43
C PRO A 12 -7.66 -13.90 -10.30
N ALA A 13 -7.43 -13.05 -11.31
CA ALA A 13 -6.40 -13.28 -12.30
C ALA A 13 -4.97 -13.14 -11.72
N ALA A 14 -4.79 -12.31 -10.69
CA ALA A 14 -3.53 -12.19 -9.96
C ALA A 14 -3.03 -13.53 -9.41
N GLU A 15 -3.92 -14.39 -8.90
CA GLU A 15 -3.57 -15.71 -8.35
C GLU A 15 -2.94 -16.65 -9.39
N HIS A 16 -3.21 -16.42 -10.68
CA HIS A 16 -2.71 -17.22 -11.78
C HIS A 16 -1.44 -16.64 -12.43
N ALA A 17 -1.04 -15.42 -12.07
CA ALA A 17 0.06 -14.70 -12.72
C ALA A 17 1.45 -15.11 -12.20
N GLY A 18 1.54 -15.64 -10.98
CA GLY A 18 2.80 -15.98 -10.33
C GLY A 18 3.65 -14.74 -10.02
N ALA A 19 4.98 -14.91 -9.98
CA ALA A 19 5.89 -13.80 -9.73
C ALA A 19 6.00 -12.89 -10.97
N LEU A 20 5.78 -11.60 -10.76
CA LEU A 20 5.81 -10.60 -11.82
C LEU A 20 7.18 -9.90 -11.89
N HIS A 21 7.65 -9.67 -13.10
CA HIS A 21 8.80 -8.82 -13.38
C HIS A 21 8.46 -7.87 -14.52
N LEU A 22 8.48 -6.56 -14.25
CA LEU A 22 8.30 -5.54 -15.28
C LEU A 22 9.59 -5.43 -16.09
N VAL A 23 9.50 -5.79 -17.36
CA VAL A 23 10.56 -5.52 -18.34
C VAL A 23 10.26 -4.17 -18.98
N ASP A 24 11.15 -3.22 -18.72
CA ASP A 24 11.15 -1.95 -19.45
C ASP A 24 11.59 -2.18 -20.89
N ILE A 25 10.78 -1.66 -21.80
CA ILE A 25 10.99 -1.75 -23.25
C ILE A 25 11.03 -0.35 -23.89
N GLY A 26 11.21 0.70 -23.09
CA GLY A 26 11.36 2.07 -23.55
C GLY A 26 10.06 2.80 -23.87
N LEU A 27 8.92 2.33 -23.35
CA LEU A 27 7.61 2.96 -23.58
C LEU A 27 7.24 4.06 -22.57
N GLY A 28 8.12 4.35 -21.60
CA GLY A 28 7.87 5.35 -20.56
C GLY A 28 7.38 6.71 -21.10
N PRO A 29 8.01 7.30 -22.14
CA PRO A 29 7.59 8.59 -22.69
C PRO A 29 6.20 8.60 -23.33
N GLU A 30 5.69 7.46 -23.78
CA GLU A 30 4.39 7.31 -24.44
C GLU A 30 3.26 6.93 -23.46
N LEU A 31 3.61 6.60 -22.22
CA LEU A 31 2.64 6.23 -21.19
C LEU A 31 2.11 7.48 -20.47
N PRO A 32 0.86 7.44 -19.98
CA PRO A 32 0.33 8.49 -19.11
C PRO A 32 1.20 8.67 -17.86
N GLU A 33 1.37 9.91 -17.40
CA GLU A 33 2.14 10.21 -16.17
C GLU A 33 1.55 9.55 -14.92
N ARG A 34 0.22 9.37 -14.87
CA ARG A 34 -0.47 8.73 -13.76
C ARG A 34 -1.09 7.41 -14.20
N PRO A 35 -0.80 6.30 -13.51
CA PRO A 35 -1.46 5.02 -13.76
C PRO A 35 -2.87 5.00 -13.15
N ASP A 36 -3.74 4.19 -13.73
CA ASP A 36 -5.09 3.94 -13.18
C ASP A 36 -5.05 3.01 -11.95
N LEU A 37 -3.97 2.25 -11.78
CA LEU A 37 -3.77 1.26 -10.72
C LEU A 37 -2.28 1.16 -10.35
N GLU A 38 -2.00 1.09 -9.05
CA GLU A 38 -0.66 0.88 -8.51
C GLU A 38 -0.68 -0.26 -7.49
N ALA A 39 0.43 -1.01 -7.41
CA ALA A 39 0.67 -1.99 -6.36
C ALA A 39 1.98 -1.64 -5.65
N LEU A 40 1.86 -1.08 -4.45
CA LEU A 40 3.02 -0.58 -3.69
C LEU A 40 4.02 -1.70 -3.41
N GLN A 41 5.28 -1.44 -3.78
CA GLN A 41 6.43 -2.24 -3.39
C GLN A 41 7.05 -1.69 -2.10
N TYR A 42 8.01 -2.43 -1.54
CA TYR A 42 8.69 -2.06 -0.29
C TYR A 42 9.21 -0.61 -0.30
N ALA A 43 9.87 -0.19 -1.38
CA ALA A 43 10.44 1.15 -1.50
C ALA A 43 9.36 2.25 -1.54
N ASP A 44 8.22 1.98 -2.18
CA ASP A 44 7.09 2.91 -2.27
C ASP A 44 6.49 3.12 -0.88
N VAL A 45 6.27 2.04 -0.13
CA VAL A 45 5.78 2.12 1.25
C VAL A 45 6.77 2.88 2.13
N ALA A 46 8.07 2.59 2.02
CA ALA A 46 9.10 3.28 2.81
C ALA A 46 9.13 4.79 2.52
N ALA A 47 8.91 5.21 1.28
CA ALA A 47 8.86 6.63 0.90
C ALA A 47 7.63 7.36 1.45
N LEU A 48 6.53 6.64 1.71
CA LEU A 48 5.28 7.20 2.25
C LEU A 48 5.28 7.32 3.78
N LEU A 49 6.11 6.53 4.48
CA LEU A 49 6.11 6.51 5.94
C LEU A 49 6.81 7.75 6.52
N PRO A 50 6.19 8.46 7.49
CA PRO A 50 6.83 9.56 8.16
C PRO A 50 8.00 9.07 9.03
N VAL A 51 9.14 9.74 8.93
CA VAL A 51 10.34 9.43 9.73
C VAL A 51 10.43 10.40 10.91
N PRO A 52 10.34 9.91 12.16
CA PRO A 52 10.49 10.77 13.34
C PRO A 52 11.90 11.39 13.41
N SER A 53 11.96 12.69 13.68
CA SER A 53 13.19 13.42 14.01
C SER A 53 13.43 13.46 15.53
N GLY A 54 14.58 13.98 15.96
CA GLY A 54 14.90 14.16 17.39
C GLY A 54 13.92 15.06 18.16
N GLU A 55 13.16 15.90 17.45
CA GLU A 55 12.14 16.79 18.04
C GLU A 55 10.72 16.19 17.99
N SER A 56 10.57 14.95 17.52
CA SER A 56 9.26 14.30 17.41
C SER A 56 8.78 13.76 18.76
N ASP A 57 7.91 14.53 19.42
CA ASP A 57 7.23 14.09 20.64
C ASP A 57 5.89 13.38 20.36
N LYS A 58 5.27 12.83 21.42
CA LYS A 58 4.01 12.08 21.33
C LYS A 58 2.82 12.92 20.86
N TYR A 59 2.84 14.24 21.05
CA TYR A 59 1.76 15.14 20.63
C TYR A 59 1.92 15.54 19.16
N ARG A 60 3.16 15.64 18.68
CA ARG A 60 3.48 15.93 17.29
C ARG A 60 3.26 14.74 16.34
N ARG A 61 3.26 13.52 16.87
CA ARG A 61 2.96 12.28 16.12
C ARG A 61 1.45 11.98 15.98
N GLY A 62 0.59 12.82 16.54
CA GLY A 62 -0.86 12.63 16.50
C GLY A 62 -1.38 11.64 17.54
N VAL A 63 -2.68 11.75 17.84
CA VAL A 63 -3.42 10.84 18.73
C VAL A 63 -4.66 10.38 17.98
N VAL A 64 -4.89 9.07 17.92
CA VAL A 64 -6.01 8.47 17.20
C VAL A 64 -7.00 7.86 18.20
N GLY A 65 -8.29 8.17 18.01
CA GLY A 65 -9.37 7.46 18.67
C GLY A 65 -9.92 6.37 17.74
N VAL A 66 -10.15 5.17 18.26
CA VAL A 66 -10.67 4.03 17.48
C VAL A 66 -12.00 3.57 18.07
N ALA A 67 -13.06 3.58 17.25
CA ALA A 67 -14.34 2.99 17.58
C ALA A 67 -14.47 1.64 16.86
N ALA A 68 -14.11 0.56 17.56
CA ALA A 68 -14.11 -0.79 17.02
C ALA A 68 -14.56 -1.81 18.07
N GLY A 69 -14.97 -2.98 17.60
CA GLY A 69 -15.44 -4.08 18.44
C GLY A 69 -16.95 -4.08 18.70
N SER A 70 -17.41 -5.21 19.22
CA SER A 70 -18.79 -5.44 19.67
C SER A 70 -18.80 -6.57 20.69
N GLU A 71 -19.95 -6.87 21.29
CA GLU A 71 -20.08 -8.06 22.17
C GLU A 71 -19.67 -9.36 21.46
N ARG A 72 -19.94 -9.46 20.16
CA ARG A 72 -19.58 -10.64 19.36
C ARG A 72 -18.11 -10.63 18.91
N TYR A 73 -17.52 -9.45 18.75
CA TYR A 73 -16.16 -9.28 18.25
C TYR A 73 -15.32 -8.35 19.15
N PRO A 74 -15.15 -8.69 20.45
CA PRO A 74 -14.45 -7.81 21.37
C PRO A 74 -12.97 -7.64 20.99
N GLY A 75 -12.36 -8.67 20.37
CA GLY A 75 -10.96 -8.65 19.94
C GLY A 75 -10.63 -7.65 18.83
N ALA A 76 -11.61 -7.18 18.06
CA ALA A 76 -11.37 -6.23 16.97
C ALA A 76 -10.84 -4.89 17.51
N ALA A 77 -11.30 -4.45 18.69
CA ALA A 77 -10.79 -3.24 19.34
C ALA A 77 -9.32 -3.38 19.72
N VAL A 78 -8.95 -4.54 20.28
CA VAL A 78 -7.57 -4.82 20.70
C VAL A 78 -6.64 -4.91 19.50
N LEU A 79 -7.02 -5.65 18.45
CA LEU A 79 -6.20 -5.79 17.24
C LEU A 79 -5.97 -4.46 16.50
N ALA A 80 -6.95 -3.56 16.51
CA ALA A 80 -6.83 -2.27 15.82
C ALA A 80 -5.87 -1.29 16.51
N VAL A 81 -5.52 -1.52 17.78
CA VAL A 81 -4.61 -0.66 18.57
C VAL A 81 -3.33 -1.38 19.00
N ALA A 82 -3.19 -2.67 18.64
CA ALA A 82 -2.07 -3.53 18.99
C ALA A 82 -0.83 -3.27 18.12
#